data_AF-A0A9N8H3L5-F1
#
_entry.id   AF-A0A9N8H3L5-F1
#
_cell.length_a   1.000
_cell.length_b   1.000
_cell.length_c   1.000
_cell.angle_alpha   90.00
_cell.angle_beta   90.00
_cell.angle_gamma   90.00
#
_symmetry.space_group_name_H-M   'P 1'
#
loop_
_entity.id
_entity.type
_entity.pdbx_description
1 polymer ?
#
loop_
_entity_poly.entity_id
_entity_poly.type
_entity_poly.pdbx_seq_one_letter_code
_entity_poly.pdbx_strand_id
1 'polypeptide(L)'
;MAFFPQLTPSRTDTPQTALFSTNSRGMGMGGSSTKQKKKNKSKKGGTNSKGMGNKNNGNNKNKSKQSTPFDAGASLSRSEKKYEELQQASARALHGDSDDTTPDNNNNLVSEMVVAVKAVNSKIAGTSDWVPVAQLCLQPHTEVSSEAVQAAISLYCRELSFAATLGAKMFSGVPRNQLQYAIEPVDSFQKFVYGPLMEQQEQQQGQEEQQVMTKAQARQILQVDDDDDDNTPENMRSRIKQSYRRNSFQWHPDRLDDPTDADKEHAAQQYARVQKAYEILSSDIRSSGSSWYASLGGRERTDFRTIETLLGGDAATVVLERHNVQSAVAGLDRDLVQAFVTRNQQASSSSSS
;
A
#
# COMPACT_ATOMS: atom_id res chain seq x y z
N MET A 1 51.79 8.14 7.57
CA MET A 1 50.42 8.01 8.09
C MET A 1 49.60 9.16 7.53
N ALA A 2 48.86 8.92 6.45
CA ALA A 2 48.02 9.93 5.82
C ALA A 2 46.58 9.77 6.33
N PHE A 3 46.06 10.83 6.95
CA PHE A 3 44.67 10.94 7.38
C PHE A 3 43.79 11.24 6.16
N PHE A 4 42.88 10.33 5.84
CA PHE A 4 41.75 10.59 4.93
C PHE A 4 40.52 10.95 5.79
N PRO A 5 39.87 12.10 5.57
CA PRO A 5 38.59 12.38 6.22
C PRO A 5 37.48 11.58 5.52
N GLN A 6 36.67 10.87 6.32
CA GLN A 6 35.44 10.24 5.85
C GLN A 6 34.42 11.33 5.49
N LEU A 7 34.02 11.36 4.23
CA LEU A 7 32.85 12.09 3.75
C LEU A 7 31.61 11.26 4.10
N THR A 8 30.79 11.76 5.01
CA THR A 8 29.42 11.28 5.19
C THR A 8 28.56 11.74 4.02
N PRO A 9 27.67 10.88 3.48
CA PRO A 9 26.74 11.33 2.45
C PRO A 9 25.69 12.26 3.07
N SER A 10 25.60 13.46 2.50
CA SER A 10 24.56 14.44 2.75
C SER A 10 23.19 13.86 2.39
N ARG A 11 22.29 13.86 3.37
CA ARG A 11 20.87 13.55 3.22
C ARG A 11 20.27 14.62 2.30
N THR A 12 19.90 14.25 1.08
CA THR A 12 19.18 15.14 0.16
C THR A 12 17.73 15.20 0.59
N ASP A 13 17.35 16.31 1.23
CA ASP A 13 15.97 16.65 1.53
C ASP A 13 15.20 16.84 0.23
N THR A 14 14.36 15.86 -0.10
CA THR A 14 13.36 15.98 -1.15
C THR A 14 12.02 16.16 -0.44
N PRO A 15 11.21 17.18 -0.76
CA PRO A 15 9.91 17.34 -0.11
C PRO A 15 9.03 16.12 -0.43
N GLN A 16 8.71 15.35 0.62
CA GLN A 16 7.73 14.26 0.56
C GLN A 16 6.35 14.85 0.25
N THR A 17 5.98 14.84 -1.02
CA THR A 17 4.58 15.00 -1.42
C THR A 17 3.80 13.78 -0.92
N ALA A 18 2.77 14.02 -0.11
CA ALA A 18 1.83 12.98 0.31
C ALA A 18 1.38 12.18 -0.92
N LEU A 19 1.65 10.88 -0.91
CA LEU A 19 1.13 9.95 -1.91
C LEU A 19 -0.40 9.91 -1.76
N PHE A 20 -1.11 10.73 -2.53
CA PHE A 20 -2.54 10.62 -2.82
C PHE A 20 -3.52 11.02 -1.69
N SER A 21 -4.04 12.25 -1.80
CA SER A 21 -5.47 12.54 -1.53
C SER A 21 -5.90 13.68 -2.47
N THR A 22 -6.38 13.34 -3.66
CA THR A 22 -7.09 14.28 -4.55
C THR A 22 -8.49 13.76 -4.85
N ASN A 23 -9.29 13.58 -3.79
CA ASN A 23 -10.74 13.76 -3.92
C ASN A 23 -11.14 15.11 -3.31
N SER A 24 -10.57 16.18 -3.88
CA SER A 24 -11.11 17.53 -3.73
C SER A 24 -12.44 17.60 -4.50
N ARG A 25 -13.52 17.13 -3.88
CA ARG A 25 -14.86 17.60 -4.23
C ARG A 25 -14.91 19.09 -3.92
N GLY A 26 -14.61 19.89 -4.94
CA GLY A 26 -14.70 21.34 -4.91
C GLY A 26 -16.11 21.75 -4.52
N MET A 27 -16.30 22.13 -3.26
CA MET A 27 -17.42 22.97 -2.87
C MET A 27 -17.00 24.41 -3.14
N GLY A 28 -17.38 24.90 -4.32
CA GLY A 28 -17.23 26.30 -4.68
C GLY A 28 -17.91 27.19 -3.65
N MET A 29 -17.11 28.00 -2.94
CA MET A 29 -17.60 29.16 -2.20
C MET A 29 -17.97 30.26 -3.20
N GLY A 30 -19.21 30.23 -3.68
CA GLY A 30 -19.85 31.32 -4.40
C GLY A 30 -20.52 32.28 -3.41
N GLY A 31 -20.23 33.56 -3.56
CA GLY A 31 -20.50 34.61 -2.58
C GLY A 31 -21.95 35.05 -2.40
N SER A 32 -22.15 35.68 -1.24
CA SER A 32 -23.05 36.81 -0.96
C SER A 32 -23.96 37.30 -2.11
N SER A 33 -25.28 37.15 -1.94
CA SER A 33 -26.21 38.24 -2.27
C SER A 33 -27.53 38.16 -1.49
N THR A 34 -28.05 39.36 -1.26
CA THR A 34 -29.07 39.79 -0.32
C THR A 34 -30.50 39.61 -0.85
N LYS A 35 -31.48 39.56 0.08
CA LYS A 35 -32.87 40.10 -0.06
C LYS A 35 -33.84 39.40 -1.03
N GLN A 36 -34.87 38.72 -0.50
CA GLN A 36 -36.24 39.29 -0.35
C GLN A 36 -37.25 38.24 0.15
N LYS A 37 -37.86 38.56 1.30
CA LYS A 37 -39.04 37.91 1.89
C LYS A 37 -40.27 38.49 1.19
N LYS A 38 -41.05 37.69 0.44
CA LYS A 38 -42.37 38.10 -0.05
C LYS A 38 -43.46 37.31 0.66
N LYS A 39 -44.14 38.00 1.59
CA LYS A 39 -45.41 37.63 2.20
C LYS A 39 -46.46 37.46 1.10
N ASN A 40 -47.26 36.40 1.15
CA ASN A 40 -48.64 36.45 0.69
C ASN A 40 -49.55 35.85 1.75
N LYS A 41 -50.59 36.62 2.08
CA LYS A 41 -51.54 36.45 3.17
C LYS A 41 -52.93 36.43 2.54
N SER A 42 -53.66 35.33 2.69
CA SER A 42 -55.13 35.31 2.67
C SER A 42 -55.56 34.18 3.62
N LYS A 43 -56.19 34.51 4.76
CA LYS A 43 -57.65 34.49 5.02
C LYS A 43 -58.26 33.18 4.50
N LYS A 44 -58.95 32.34 5.28
CA LYS A 44 -59.91 32.59 6.36
C LYS A 44 -60.32 31.21 6.91
N GLY A 45 -60.62 31.08 8.21
CA GLY A 45 -61.31 29.90 8.75
C GLY A 45 -60.81 29.48 10.12
N GLY A 46 -61.29 30.16 11.16
CA GLY A 46 -61.11 29.73 12.53
C GLY A 46 -62.14 28.68 12.94
N THR A 47 -61.74 27.78 13.83
CA THR A 47 -62.58 27.33 14.95
C THR A 47 -61.67 26.80 16.05
N ASN A 48 -61.82 27.41 17.22
CA ASN A 48 -61.23 26.98 18.47
C ASN A 48 -61.81 25.62 18.89
N SER A 49 -60.96 24.72 19.37
CA SER A 49 -61.29 24.02 20.61
C SER A 49 -60.01 23.68 21.37
N LYS A 50 -59.95 24.21 22.59
CA LYS A 50 -59.01 23.82 23.64
C LYS A 50 -59.42 22.44 24.13
N GLY A 51 -58.46 21.52 24.20
CA GLY A 51 -58.62 20.25 24.89
C GLY A 51 -57.34 19.90 25.63
N MET A 52 -57.19 20.43 26.85
CA MET A 52 -56.27 19.88 27.84
C MET A 52 -56.83 18.54 28.31
N GLY A 53 -56.00 17.51 28.31
CA GLY A 53 -56.37 16.17 28.74
C GLY A 53 -55.16 15.26 28.90
N ASN A 54 -54.35 15.56 29.91
CA ASN A 54 -53.29 14.70 30.40
C ASN A 54 -53.88 13.37 30.89
N LYS A 55 -53.42 12.23 30.38
CA LYS A 55 -53.50 10.93 31.08
C LYS A 55 -52.43 9.98 30.54
N ASN A 56 -51.41 9.82 31.38
CA ASN A 56 -50.50 8.69 31.41
C ASN A 56 -51.23 7.39 31.09
N ASN A 57 -50.69 6.63 30.14
CA ASN A 57 -50.72 5.19 30.27
C ASN A 57 -49.34 4.64 29.89
N GLY A 58 -48.62 4.23 30.93
CA GLY A 58 -47.32 3.62 30.82
C GLY A 58 -47.42 2.32 30.03
N ASN A 59 -46.79 2.32 28.87
CA ASN A 59 -46.35 1.08 28.24
C ASN A 59 -44.96 1.34 27.69
N ASN A 60 -44.01 1.52 28.61
CA ASN A 60 -42.58 1.45 28.32
C ASN A 60 -42.26 0.00 27.92
N LYS A 61 -42.65 -0.37 26.70
CA LYS A 61 -41.95 -1.42 25.97
C LYS A 61 -40.56 -0.87 25.76
N ASN A 62 -39.60 -1.38 26.54
CA ASN A 62 -38.18 -1.30 26.27
C ASN A 62 -37.95 -1.81 24.83
N LYS A 63 -38.09 -0.92 23.85
CA LYS A 63 -37.40 -1.06 22.57
C LYS A 63 -35.94 -0.99 22.95
N SER A 64 -35.30 -2.16 23.04
CA SER A 64 -33.85 -2.27 22.95
C SER A 64 -33.42 -1.27 21.88
N LYS A 65 -32.65 -0.24 22.25
CA LYS A 65 -32.03 0.66 21.27
C LYS A 65 -31.21 -0.25 20.37
N GLN A 66 -31.78 -0.60 19.23
CA GLN A 66 -31.11 -1.39 18.22
C GLN A 66 -29.94 -0.52 17.80
N SER A 67 -28.73 -0.92 18.21
CA SER A 67 -27.52 -0.16 17.92
C SER A 67 -27.50 0.05 16.41
N THR A 68 -27.44 1.31 15.98
CA THR A 68 -27.30 1.62 14.56
C THR A 68 -26.08 0.87 14.03
N PRO A 69 -26.18 0.20 12.87
CA PRO A 69 -25.06 -0.52 12.31
C PRO A 69 -23.87 0.43 12.10
N PHE A 70 -22.67 -0.08 12.36
CA PHE A 70 -21.45 0.70 12.17
C PHE A 70 -21.27 1.05 10.69
N ASP A 71 -21.18 2.35 10.39
CA ASP A 71 -20.94 2.86 9.04
C ASP A 71 -19.43 3.03 8.83
N ALA A 72 -18.83 2.02 8.18
CA ALA A 72 -17.39 2.02 7.89
C ALA A 72 -16.99 3.11 6.89
N GLY A 73 -17.88 3.52 5.99
CA GLY A 73 -17.59 4.59 5.03
C GLY A 73 -17.53 5.96 5.71
N ALA A 74 -18.52 6.27 6.54
CA ALA A 74 -18.49 7.49 7.34
C ALA A 74 -17.32 7.49 8.33
N SER A 75 -16.92 6.33 8.85
CA SER A 75 -15.76 6.21 9.73
C SER A 75 -14.44 6.44 9.00
N LEU A 76 -14.25 5.82 7.83
CA LEU A 76 -13.08 6.04 6.98
C LEU A 76 -12.95 7.52 6.59
N SER A 77 -14.02 8.19 6.17
CA SER A 77 -13.96 9.62 5.83
C SER A 77 -13.64 10.54 7.01
N ARG A 78 -13.99 10.16 8.25
CA ARG A 78 -13.52 10.88 9.45
C ARG A 78 -12.06 10.62 9.72
N SER A 79 -11.62 9.39 9.51
CA SER A 79 -10.24 8.97 9.66
C SER A 79 -9.32 9.67 8.65
N GLU A 80 -9.73 9.81 7.39
CA GLU A 80 -8.99 10.54 6.35
C GLU A 80 -8.78 12.01 6.72
N LYS A 81 -9.81 12.69 7.25
CA LYS A 81 -9.65 14.07 7.75
C LYS A 81 -8.64 14.15 8.89
N LYS A 82 -8.71 13.21 9.85
CA LYS A 82 -7.74 13.14 10.94
C LYS A 82 -6.32 12.85 10.43
N TYR A 83 -6.18 12.02 9.40
CA TYR A 83 -4.90 11.77 8.74
C TYR A 83 -4.30 13.08 8.20
N GLU A 84 -5.10 13.87 7.46
CA GLU A 84 -4.67 15.16 6.94
C GLU A 84 -4.29 16.15 8.05
N GLU A 85 -5.05 16.17 9.16
CA GLU A 85 -4.75 17.01 10.33
C GLU A 85 -3.40 16.63 10.98
N LEU A 86 -3.14 15.33 11.17
CA LEU A 86 -1.87 14.83 11.73
C LEU A 86 -0.68 15.18 10.82
N GLN A 87 -0.85 15.01 9.51
CA GLN A 87 0.18 15.37 8.54
C GLN A 87 0.50 16.86 8.54
N GLN A 88 -0.53 17.71 8.54
CA GLN A 88 -0.35 19.16 8.61
C GLN A 88 0.32 19.58 9.92
N ALA A 89 -0.03 18.95 11.05
CA ALA A 89 0.61 19.22 12.33
C ALA A 89 2.10 18.85 12.31
N SER A 90 2.44 17.67 11.76
CA SER A 90 3.84 17.23 11.60
C SER A 90 4.64 18.16 10.68
N ALA A 91 4.07 18.55 9.53
CA ALA A 91 4.72 19.48 8.60
C ALA A 91 5.00 20.85 9.25
N ARG A 92 4.07 21.36 10.05
CA ARG A 92 4.27 22.61 10.81
C ARG A 92 5.37 22.47 11.86
N ALA A 93 5.46 21.31 12.52
CA ALA A 93 6.52 21.04 13.49
C ALA A 93 7.91 20.95 12.84
N LEU A 94 8.00 20.37 11.63
CA LEU A 94 9.24 20.29 10.84
C LEU A 94 9.68 21.65 10.28
N HIS A 95 8.74 22.49 9.83
CA HIS A 95 9.01 23.80 9.24
C HIS A 95 9.00 24.95 10.27
N GLY A 96 9.23 24.66 11.55
CA GLY A 96 9.12 25.61 12.64
C GLY A 96 9.77 26.98 12.36
N ASP A 97 8.93 27.94 12.00
CA ASP A 97 9.15 29.40 12.04
C ASP A 97 8.85 29.94 13.46
N SER A 98 9.02 29.08 14.47
CA SER A 98 8.79 29.38 15.89
C SER A 98 10.12 29.44 16.61
N ASP A 99 10.45 30.63 17.09
CA ASP A 99 11.56 31.04 17.97
C ASP A 99 11.68 30.25 19.29
N ASP A 100 11.05 29.09 19.42
CA ASP A 100 10.94 28.30 20.64
C ASP A 100 11.63 26.93 20.45
N THR A 101 12.93 26.92 20.71
CA THR A 101 13.81 25.73 20.66
C THR A 101 13.57 24.80 21.85
N THR A 102 12.36 24.27 21.99
CA THR A 102 12.07 23.24 23.00
C THR A 102 12.22 21.82 22.42
N PRO A 103 12.83 20.88 23.17
CA PRO A 103 13.06 19.50 22.74
C PRO A 103 11.78 18.63 22.60
N ASP A 104 10.60 19.18 22.88
CA ASP A 104 9.31 18.47 22.81
C ASP A 104 8.75 18.33 21.38
N ASN A 105 9.45 18.88 20.37
CA ASN A 105 8.96 18.92 18.99
C ASN A 105 8.84 17.52 18.33
N ASN A 106 9.54 16.51 18.87
CA ASN A 106 9.44 15.11 18.39
C ASN A 106 8.06 14.48 18.62
N ASN A 107 7.27 14.99 19.57
CA ASN A 107 5.93 14.47 19.82
C ASN A 107 4.95 14.75 18.67
N ASN A 108 5.28 15.74 17.83
CA ASN A 108 4.44 16.12 16.69
C ASN A 108 4.81 15.40 15.39
N LEU A 109 5.94 14.68 15.36
CA LEU A 109 6.35 13.91 14.19
C LEU A 109 5.44 12.69 14.01
N VAL A 110 5.16 12.37 12.75
CA VAL A 110 4.34 11.20 12.39
C VAL A 110 5.18 10.07 11.80
N SER A 111 4.68 8.86 11.93
CA SER A 111 5.10 7.72 11.11
C SER A 111 4.04 7.42 10.07
N GLU A 112 4.45 7.35 8.81
CA GLU A 112 3.60 6.90 7.71
C GLU A 112 3.94 5.48 7.29
N MET A 113 2.91 4.65 7.18
CA MET A 113 3.02 3.24 6.83
C MET A 113 1.97 2.85 5.80
N VAL A 114 2.30 1.92 4.91
CA VAL A 114 1.35 1.35 3.95
C VAL A 114 0.79 0.06 4.52
N VAL A 115 -0.54 -0.06 4.49
CA VAL A 115 -1.26 -1.26 4.92
C VAL A 115 -1.69 -2.06 3.70
N ALA A 116 -1.23 -3.32 3.65
CA ALA A 116 -1.63 -4.28 2.65
C ALA A 116 -2.56 -5.35 3.23
N VAL A 117 -3.46 -5.85 2.39
CA VAL A 117 -4.40 -6.91 2.74
C VAL A 117 -4.26 -8.10 1.80
N LYS A 118 -4.53 -9.29 2.30
CA LYS A 118 -4.76 -10.49 1.48
C LYS A 118 -5.89 -11.31 2.06
N ALA A 119 -6.58 -12.06 1.22
CA ALA A 119 -7.62 -12.98 1.63
C ALA A 119 -7.05 -14.39 1.80
N VAL A 120 -7.17 -14.94 3.01
CA VAL A 120 -6.74 -16.29 3.35
C VAL A 120 -7.82 -17.28 2.91
N ASN A 121 -7.41 -18.40 2.30
CA ASN A 121 -8.32 -19.45 1.83
C ASN A 121 -9.41 -18.97 0.87
N SER A 122 -9.20 -17.82 0.23
CA SER A 122 -10.12 -17.25 -0.74
C SER A 122 -9.92 -17.90 -2.10
N LYS A 123 -11.04 -18.29 -2.72
CA LYS A 123 -11.07 -18.74 -4.12
C LYS A 123 -11.26 -17.57 -5.10
N ILE A 124 -11.34 -16.34 -4.59
CA ILE A 124 -11.56 -15.15 -5.41
C ILE A 124 -10.22 -14.75 -6.03
N ALA A 125 -10.11 -14.90 -7.35
CA ALA A 125 -8.94 -14.50 -8.12
C ALA A 125 -8.57 -13.03 -7.82
N GLY A 126 -7.28 -12.74 -7.70
CA GLY A 126 -6.77 -11.40 -7.38
C GLY A 126 -6.65 -11.07 -5.89
N THR A 127 -7.25 -11.89 -5.00
CA THR A 127 -7.21 -11.66 -3.53
C THR A 127 -6.19 -12.53 -2.78
N SER A 128 -5.50 -13.42 -3.48
CA SER A 128 -4.61 -14.44 -2.89
C SER A 128 -3.22 -13.92 -2.49
N ASP A 129 -2.81 -12.76 -3.00
CA ASP A 129 -1.55 -12.10 -2.66
C ASP A 129 -1.82 -10.74 -1.97
N TRP A 130 -0.80 -10.14 -1.38
CA TRP A 130 -0.90 -8.84 -0.72
C TRP A 130 -1.22 -7.72 -1.71
N VAL A 131 -2.19 -6.89 -1.35
CA VAL A 131 -2.62 -5.71 -2.09
C VAL A 131 -2.56 -4.51 -1.13
N PRO A 132 -1.77 -3.47 -1.42
CA PRO A 132 -1.77 -2.24 -0.63
C PRO A 132 -3.14 -1.56 -0.78
N VAL A 133 -3.78 -1.16 0.32
CA VAL A 133 -5.15 -0.59 0.29
C VAL A 133 -5.34 0.69 1.08
N ALA A 134 -4.43 1.00 2.00
CA ALA A 134 -4.54 2.17 2.85
C ALA A 134 -3.16 2.64 3.31
N GLN A 135 -3.09 3.89 3.75
CA GLN A 135 -2.00 4.44 4.55
C GLN A 135 -2.45 4.56 6.01
N LEU A 136 -1.52 4.30 6.92
CA LEU A 136 -1.67 4.48 8.36
C LEU A 136 -0.69 5.57 8.80
N CYS A 137 -1.20 6.54 9.54
CA CYS A 137 -0.42 7.57 10.21
C CYS A 137 -0.52 7.37 11.73
N LEU A 138 0.62 7.43 12.43
CA LEU A 138 0.69 7.43 13.89
C LEU A 138 1.50 8.63 14.38
N GLN A 139 1.05 9.25 15.47
CA GLN A 139 1.71 10.34 16.17
C GLN A 139 1.74 10.03 17.68
N PRO A 140 2.89 10.12 18.38
CA PRO A 140 4.21 10.48 17.85
C PRO A 140 4.79 9.41 16.94
N HIS A 141 5.96 9.72 16.35
CA HIS A 141 6.70 8.78 15.50
C HIS A 141 6.84 7.42 16.19
N THR A 142 6.35 6.40 15.51
CA THR A 142 6.26 5.01 15.98
C THR A 142 6.94 4.08 14.99
N GLU A 143 7.81 3.19 15.48
CA GLU A 143 8.43 2.15 14.65
C GLU A 143 7.43 1.06 14.24
N VAL A 144 7.63 0.45 13.06
CA VAL A 144 6.78 -0.63 12.52
C VAL A 144 6.74 -1.87 13.45
N SER A 145 7.78 -2.07 14.25
CA SER A 145 7.90 -3.14 15.24
C SER A 145 6.94 -2.96 16.45
N SER A 146 6.48 -1.74 16.71
CA SER A 146 5.72 -1.38 17.91
C SER A 146 4.36 -2.08 17.98
N GLU A 147 3.93 -2.41 19.21
CA GLU A 147 2.58 -2.92 19.49
C GLU A 147 1.49 -1.87 19.21
N ALA A 148 1.83 -0.57 19.24
CA ALA A 148 0.90 0.50 18.89
C ALA A 148 0.44 0.41 17.42
N VAL A 149 1.30 -0.09 16.53
CA VAL A 149 0.96 -0.34 15.13
C VAL A 149 -0.06 -1.46 15.01
N GLN A 150 0.15 -2.59 15.70
CA GLN A 150 -0.81 -3.69 15.75
C GLN A 150 -2.17 -3.22 16.32
N ALA A 151 -2.13 -2.40 17.37
CA ALA A 151 -3.33 -1.83 17.97
C ALA A 151 -4.07 -0.91 16.98
N ALA A 152 -3.37 -0.02 16.28
CA ALA A 152 -3.97 0.85 15.27
C ALA A 152 -4.63 0.04 14.13
N ILE A 153 -3.95 -0.97 13.60
CA ILE A 153 -4.54 -1.87 12.57
C ILE A 153 -5.79 -2.59 13.11
N SER A 154 -5.74 -3.04 14.36
CA SER A 154 -6.87 -3.72 15.01
C SER A 154 -8.07 -2.77 15.20
N LEU A 155 -7.81 -1.53 15.60
CA LEU A 155 -8.81 -0.49 15.76
C LEU A 155 -9.51 -0.16 14.43
N TYR A 156 -8.72 -0.02 13.36
CA TYR A 156 -9.20 0.37 12.03
C TYR A 156 -9.55 -0.80 11.09
N CYS A 157 -9.61 -2.04 11.58
CA CYS A 157 -9.82 -3.21 10.72
C CYS A 157 -11.12 -3.14 9.88
N ARG A 158 -12.15 -2.42 10.36
CA ARG A 158 -13.40 -2.21 9.62
C ARG A 158 -13.21 -1.23 8.46
N GLU A 159 -12.53 -0.13 8.72
CA GLU A 159 -12.16 0.89 7.75
C GLU A 159 -11.21 0.34 6.69
N LEU A 160 -10.18 -0.42 7.10
CA LEU A 160 -9.21 -1.06 6.20
C LEU A 160 -9.89 -2.08 5.27
N SER A 161 -10.79 -2.91 5.80
CA SER A 161 -11.59 -3.81 4.98
C SER A 161 -12.48 -3.04 4.00
N PHE A 162 -13.07 -1.92 4.43
CA PHE A 162 -13.88 -1.08 3.55
C PHE A 162 -13.04 -0.40 2.47
N ALA A 163 -11.87 0.14 2.81
CA ALA A 163 -10.90 0.70 1.87
C ALA A 163 -10.50 -0.32 0.79
N ALA A 164 -10.25 -1.58 1.18
CA ALA A 164 -10.02 -2.66 0.24
C ALA A 164 -11.18 -2.86 -0.75
N THR A 165 -12.44 -2.76 -0.29
CA THR A 165 -13.61 -2.85 -1.18
C THR A 165 -13.76 -1.66 -2.13
N LEU A 166 -13.37 -0.47 -1.69
CA LEU A 166 -13.37 0.74 -2.52
C LEU A 166 -12.29 0.66 -3.62
N GLY A 167 -11.09 0.22 -3.24
CA GLY A 167 -9.98 0.03 -4.17
C GLY A 167 -10.26 -1.12 -5.15
N ALA A 168 -10.76 -2.26 -4.67
CA ALA A 168 -11.18 -3.37 -5.52
C ALA A 168 -12.41 -4.12 -5.03
N LYS A 169 -13.46 -4.09 -5.87
CA LYS A 169 -14.78 -4.66 -5.57
C LYS A 169 -14.76 -6.14 -5.19
N MET A 170 -13.77 -6.91 -5.66
CA MET A 170 -13.63 -8.33 -5.30
C MET A 170 -13.50 -8.59 -3.80
N PHE A 171 -12.93 -7.65 -3.04
CA PHE A 171 -12.84 -7.76 -1.58
C PHE A 171 -14.21 -7.65 -0.89
N SER A 172 -15.26 -7.15 -1.58
CA SER A 172 -16.62 -7.11 -1.00
C SER A 172 -17.21 -8.50 -0.75
N GLY A 173 -16.73 -9.52 -1.46
CA GLY A 173 -17.10 -10.92 -1.25
C GLY A 173 -16.26 -11.64 -0.19
N VAL A 174 -15.23 -11.00 0.38
CA VAL A 174 -14.33 -11.60 1.35
C VAL A 174 -14.80 -11.27 2.78
N PRO A 175 -15.13 -12.26 3.61
CA PRO A 175 -15.40 -12.04 5.03
C PRO A 175 -14.20 -11.42 5.74
N ARG A 176 -14.45 -10.44 6.63
CA ARG A 176 -13.38 -9.73 7.36
C ARG A 176 -12.44 -10.64 8.16
N ASN A 177 -12.96 -11.73 8.71
CA ASN A 177 -12.17 -12.72 9.45
C ASN A 177 -11.27 -13.58 8.55
N GLN A 178 -11.39 -13.46 7.23
CA GLN A 178 -10.50 -14.07 6.25
C GLN A 178 -9.47 -13.08 5.71
N LEU A 179 -9.53 -11.80 6.11
CA LEU A 179 -8.53 -10.81 5.73
C LEU A 179 -7.35 -10.86 6.70
N GLN A 180 -6.16 -11.03 6.15
CA GLN A 180 -4.90 -10.77 6.85
C GLN A 180 -4.38 -9.38 6.47
N TYR A 181 -3.61 -8.79 7.37
CA TYR A 181 -3.02 -7.47 7.21
C TYR A 181 -1.50 -7.56 7.29
N ALA A 182 -0.83 -6.75 6.50
CA ALA A 182 0.60 -6.53 6.58
C ALA A 182 0.89 -5.03 6.47
N ILE A 183 2.06 -4.64 6.93
CA ILE A 183 2.44 -3.24 7.03
C ILE A 183 3.93 -3.04 6.74
N GLU A 184 4.28 -1.89 6.19
CA GLU A 184 5.65 -1.43 5.99
C GLU A 184 5.72 0.10 6.02
N PRO A 185 6.89 0.72 6.27
CA PRO A 185 7.05 2.17 6.15
C PRO A 185 6.76 2.65 4.72
N VAL A 186 6.23 3.85 4.57
CA VAL A 186 5.99 4.46 3.24
C VAL A 186 7.27 4.52 2.41
N ASP A 187 8.41 4.85 3.00
CA ASP A 187 9.69 4.90 2.29
C ASP A 187 10.11 3.54 1.71
N SER A 188 9.87 2.47 2.48
CA SER A 188 10.14 1.09 2.04
C SER A 188 9.24 0.69 0.88
N PHE A 189 7.95 1.02 0.99
CA PHE A 189 6.98 0.82 -0.10
C PHE A 189 7.37 1.60 -1.36
N GLN A 190 7.74 2.88 -1.23
CA GLN A 190 8.13 3.71 -2.36
C GLN A 190 9.34 3.13 -3.10
N LYS A 191 10.39 2.76 -2.34
CA LYS A 191 11.65 2.26 -2.88
C LYS A 191 11.49 0.90 -3.57
N PHE A 192 10.77 -0.04 -2.95
CA PHE A 192 10.80 -1.44 -3.37
C PHE A 192 9.53 -1.92 -4.09
N VAL A 193 8.42 -1.19 -3.95
CA VAL A 193 7.11 -1.64 -4.44
C VAL A 193 6.55 -0.66 -5.47
N TYR A 194 6.46 0.63 -5.13
CA TYR A 194 5.86 1.63 -6.02
C TYR A 194 6.75 1.94 -7.22
N GLY A 195 8.04 2.24 -7.01
CA GLY A 195 8.99 2.56 -8.09
C GLY A 195 9.01 1.49 -9.19
N PRO A 196 9.29 0.22 -8.86
CA PRO A 196 9.30 -0.86 -9.85
C PRO A 196 7.94 -1.08 -10.55
N LEU A 197 6.82 -0.80 -9.89
CA LEU A 197 5.49 -0.91 -10.51
C LEU A 197 5.27 0.19 -11.55
N MET A 198 5.62 1.44 -11.22
CA MET A 198 5.51 2.57 -12.13
C MET A 198 6.44 2.41 -13.33
N GLU A 199 7.68 2.00 -13.10
CA GLU A 199 8.64 1.69 -14.18
C GLU A 199 8.11 0.57 -15.09
N GLN A 200 7.43 -0.45 -14.55
CA GLN A 200 6.81 -1.49 -15.36
C GLN A 200 5.60 -1.00 -16.17
N GLN A 201 4.81 -0.05 -15.64
CA GLN A 201 3.70 0.56 -16.39
C GLN A 201 4.22 1.48 -17.51
N GLU A 202 5.25 2.27 -17.23
CA GLU A 202 5.93 3.11 -18.23
C GLU A 202 6.59 2.25 -19.31
N GLN A 203 7.23 1.14 -18.93
CA GLN A 203 7.78 0.17 -19.88
C GLN A 203 6.69 -0.53 -20.72
N GLN A 204 5.45 -0.65 -20.23
CA GLN A 204 4.34 -1.20 -21.02
C GLN A 204 3.70 -0.15 -21.95
N GLN A 205 3.78 1.14 -21.62
CA GLN A 205 3.24 2.23 -22.45
C GLN A 205 4.27 2.85 -23.41
N GLY A 206 5.57 2.76 -23.12
CA GLY A 206 6.68 3.29 -23.94
C GLY A 206 7.41 2.24 -24.79
N GLN A 207 6.82 1.05 -24.96
CA GLN A 207 7.47 -0.11 -25.59
C GLN A 207 7.51 -0.06 -27.13
N GLU A 208 7.97 1.05 -27.71
CA GLU A 208 8.41 1.08 -29.12
C GLU A 208 9.90 1.40 -29.31
N GLU A 209 10.66 1.99 -28.38
CA GLU A 209 12.00 2.50 -28.75
C GLU A 209 13.21 2.24 -27.83
N GLN A 210 13.11 1.50 -26.71
CA GLN A 210 14.31 1.08 -25.98
C GLN A 210 14.31 -0.41 -25.67
N GLN A 211 15.42 -1.08 -25.98
CA GLN A 211 15.64 -2.54 -25.95
C GLN A 211 15.38 -3.19 -24.58
N VAL A 212 14.11 -3.34 -24.21
CA VAL A 212 13.68 -4.21 -23.11
C VAL A 212 13.70 -5.65 -23.64
N MET A 213 14.57 -6.47 -23.07
CA MET A 213 14.67 -7.88 -23.41
C MET A 213 13.36 -8.58 -23.02
N THR A 214 12.69 -9.20 -23.98
CA THR A 214 11.44 -9.95 -23.72
C THR A 214 11.75 -11.28 -23.02
N LYS A 215 10.75 -11.91 -22.38
CA LYS A 215 10.94 -13.25 -21.78
C LYS A 215 11.38 -14.29 -22.79
N ALA A 216 10.82 -14.25 -24.00
CA ALA A 216 11.22 -15.15 -25.09
C ALA A 216 12.71 -14.96 -25.45
N GLN A 217 13.16 -13.71 -25.52
CA GLN A 217 14.58 -13.39 -25.73
C GLN A 217 15.45 -13.84 -24.54
N ALA A 218 14.98 -13.64 -23.31
CA ALA A 218 15.68 -14.10 -22.11
C ALA A 218 15.83 -15.64 -22.08
N ARG A 219 14.79 -16.37 -22.49
CA ARG A 219 14.82 -17.85 -22.64
C ARG A 219 15.79 -18.28 -23.71
N GLN A 220 15.81 -17.59 -24.84
CA GLN A 220 16.78 -17.85 -25.91
C GLN A 220 18.22 -17.61 -25.43
N ILE A 221 18.46 -16.54 -24.67
CA ILE A 221 19.78 -16.21 -24.11
C ILE A 221 20.23 -17.25 -23.08
N LEU A 222 19.33 -17.67 -22.19
CA LEU A 222 19.62 -18.75 -21.24
C LEU A 222 19.45 -20.15 -21.85
N GLN A 223 19.05 -20.29 -23.11
CA GLN A 223 18.81 -21.59 -23.75
C GLN A 223 17.94 -22.52 -22.87
N VAL A 224 16.85 -21.98 -22.34
CA VAL A 224 15.89 -22.72 -21.52
C VAL A 224 14.60 -22.87 -22.32
N ASP A 225 14.30 -24.10 -22.72
CA ASP A 225 13.12 -24.44 -23.50
C ASP A 225 11.85 -24.46 -22.63
N ASP A 226 10.72 -24.06 -23.21
CA ASP A 226 9.40 -24.01 -22.54
C ASP A 226 8.54 -25.26 -22.80
N ASP A 227 8.93 -26.11 -23.76
CA ASP A 227 8.12 -27.21 -24.28
C ASP A 227 8.51 -28.60 -23.72
N ASP A 228 9.22 -28.66 -22.59
CA ASP A 228 9.53 -29.94 -21.94
C ASP A 228 8.37 -30.42 -21.07
N ASP A 229 8.01 -31.70 -21.15
CA ASP A 229 6.94 -32.34 -20.37
C ASP A 229 7.14 -32.28 -18.83
N ASP A 230 8.33 -31.89 -18.35
CA ASP A 230 8.72 -31.83 -16.93
C ASP A 230 8.85 -30.38 -16.40
N ASN A 231 8.00 -29.47 -16.90
CA ASN A 231 8.07 -28.03 -16.66
C ASN A 231 7.48 -27.56 -15.31
N THR A 232 7.83 -28.25 -14.22
CA THR A 232 7.44 -27.77 -12.89
C THR A 232 8.20 -26.47 -12.55
N PRO A 233 7.63 -25.55 -11.74
CA PRO A 233 8.32 -24.32 -11.34
C PRO A 233 9.68 -24.57 -10.68
N GLU A 234 9.83 -25.66 -9.94
CA GLU A 234 11.08 -26.03 -9.27
C GLU A 234 12.16 -26.52 -10.26
N ASN A 235 11.76 -27.33 -11.24
CA ASN A 235 12.64 -27.78 -12.33
C ASN A 235 13.06 -26.60 -13.21
N MET A 236 12.11 -25.75 -13.59
CA MET A 236 12.37 -24.53 -14.37
C MET A 236 13.38 -23.61 -13.66
N ARG A 237 13.21 -23.39 -12.35
CA ARG A 237 14.15 -22.57 -11.54
C ARG A 237 15.55 -23.17 -11.54
N SER A 238 15.64 -24.49 -11.41
CA SER A 238 16.91 -25.22 -11.38
C SER A 238 17.62 -25.13 -12.73
N ARG A 239 16.89 -25.28 -13.84
CA ARG A 239 17.41 -25.10 -15.21
C ARG A 239 17.91 -23.68 -15.46
N ILE A 240 17.15 -22.67 -15.05
CA ILE A 240 17.57 -21.27 -15.19
C ILE A 240 18.82 -20.97 -14.36
N LYS A 241 18.91 -21.46 -13.12
CA LYS A 241 20.12 -21.34 -12.30
C LYS A 241 21.32 -22.10 -12.90
N GLN A 242 21.08 -23.27 -13.46
CA GLN A 242 22.14 -24.06 -14.09
C GLN A 242 22.67 -23.37 -15.35
N SER A 243 21.77 -22.89 -16.21
CA SER A 243 22.15 -22.22 -17.44
C SER A 243 22.78 -20.85 -17.20
N TYR A 244 22.27 -20.08 -16.23
CA TYR A 244 22.92 -18.86 -15.77
C TYR A 244 24.36 -19.14 -15.33
N ARG A 245 24.58 -20.12 -14.44
CA ARG A 245 25.94 -20.50 -14.02
C ARG A 245 26.84 -20.88 -15.19
N ARG A 246 26.33 -21.67 -16.15
CA ARG A 246 27.08 -22.07 -17.34
C ARG A 246 27.45 -20.86 -18.22
N ASN A 247 26.47 -20.01 -18.54
CA ASN A 247 26.66 -18.89 -19.46
C ASN A 247 27.46 -17.74 -18.81
N SER A 248 27.24 -17.46 -17.52
CA SER A 248 28.05 -16.51 -16.76
C SER A 248 29.50 -16.95 -16.68
N PHE A 249 29.75 -18.26 -16.51
CA PHE A 249 31.11 -18.80 -16.51
C PHE A 249 31.77 -18.75 -17.88
N GLN A 250 31.00 -18.89 -18.97
CA GLN A 250 31.53 -18.78 -20.33
C GLN A 250 31.94 -17.35 -20.68
N TRP A 251 31.13 -16.36 -20.28
CA TRP A 251 31.34 -14.95 -20.63
C TRP A 251 32.01 -14.14 -19.52
N HIS A 252 32.51 -14.77 -18.46
CA HIS A 252 33.14 -14.06 -17.36
C HIS A 252 34.45 -13.39 -17.82
N PRO A 253 34.68 -12.10 -17.51
CA PRO A 253 35.87 -11.37 -17.97
C PRO A 253 37.19 -12.05 -17.54
N ASP A 254 37.22 -12.69 -16.36
CA ASP A 254 38.41 -13.39 -15.84
C ASP A 254 38.77 -14.71 -16.54
N ARG A 255 37.97 -15.20 -17.49
CA ARG A 255 38.24 -16.49 -18.18
C ARG A 255 38.74 -16.34 -19.60
N LEU A 256 38.88 -15.10 -20.06
CA LEU A 256 39.47 -14.83 -21.34
C LEU A 256 41.00 -14.89 -21.19
N ASP A 257 41.64 -15.83 -21.89
CA ASP A 257 43.10 -15.91 -21.97
C ASP A 257 43.59 -14.95 -23.08
N ASP A 258 44.48 -14.02 -22.73
CA ASP A 258 45.03 -12.97 -23.61
C ASP A 258 44.01 -12.22 -24.52
N PRO A 259 42.90 -11.71 -23.99
CA PRO A 259 41.87 -11.08 -24.80
C PRO A 259 42.28 -9.71 -25.34
N THR A 260 41.91 -9.45 -26.60
CA THR A 260 41.91 -8.10 -27.14
C THR A 260 40.84 -7.25 -26.43
N ASP A 261 40.96 -5.93 -26.50
CA ASP A 261 39.98 -5.05 -25.87
C ASP A 261 38.57 -5.22 -26.47
N ALA A 262 38.47 -5.59 -27.75
CA ALA A 262 37.21 -5.93 -28.40
C ALA A 262 36.58 -7.22 -27.83
N ASP A 263 37.40 -8.22 -27.48
CA ASP A 263 36.91 -9.46 -26.88
C ASP A 263 36.41 -9.24 -25.45
N LYS A 264 37.09 -8.39 -24.68
CA LYS A 264 36.65 -7.99 -23.33
C LYS A 264 35.32 -7.25 -23.38
N GLU A 265 35.18 -6.31 -24.32
CA GLU A 265 33.93 -5.56 -24.48
C GLU A 265 32.78 -6.48 -24.90
N HIS A 266 33.01 -7.37 -25.87
CA HIS A 266 32.00 -8.34 -26.30
C HIS A 266 31.60 -9.27 -25.15
N ALA A 267 32.56 -9.81 -24.39
CA ALA A 267 32.27 -10.66 -23.24
C ALA A 267 31.50 -9.92 -22.13
N ALA A 268 31.86 -8.67 -21.83
CA ALA A 268 31.14 -7.84 -20.88
C ALA A 268 29.69 -7.60 -21.32
N GLN A 269 29.45 -7.34 -22.61
CA GLN A 269 28.10 -7.19 -23.15
C GLN A 269 27.29 -8.49 -23.06
N GLN A 270 27.90 -9.64 -23.38
CA GLN A 270 27.22 -10.94 -23.26
C GLN A 270 26.94 -11.31 -21.80
N TYR A 271 27.89 -11.05 -20.90
CA TYR A 271 27.72 -11.27 -19.47
C TYR A 271 26.57 -10.43 -18.91
N ALA A 272 26.50 -9.14 -19.26
CA ALA A 272 25.40 -8.26 -18.88
C ALA A 272 24.05 -8.75 -19.43
N ARG A 273 24.01 -9.26 -20.67
CA ARG A 273 22.79 -9.85 -21.26
C ARG A 273 22.35 -11.13 -20.52
N VAL A 274 23.29 -11.99 -20.14
CA VAL A 274 23.02 -13.22 -19.38
C VAL A 274 22.49 -12.88 -17.99
N GLN A 275 23.07 -11.87 -17.32
CA GLN A 275 22.59 -11.40 -16.03
C GLN A 275 21.16 -10.84 -16.13
N LYS A 276 20.89 -9.98 -17.12
CA LYS A 276 19.56 -9.44 -17.38
C LYS A 276 18.54 -10.53 -17.69
N ALA A 277 18.91 -11.54 -18.48
CA ALA A 277 18.05 -12.68 -18.80
C ALA A 277 17.72 -13.52 -17.55
N TYR A 278 18.69 -13.74 -16.67
CA TYR A 278 18.48 -14.44 -15.40
C TYR A 278 17.57 -13.66 -14.47
N GLU A 279 17.74 -12.34 -14.34
CA GLU A 279 16.85 -11.50 -13.54
C GLU A 279 15.40 -11.57 -14.06
N ILE A 280 15.20 -11.42 -15.37
CA ILE A 280 13.87 -11.51 -16.01
C ILE A 280 13.21 -12.86 -15.71
N LEU A 281 13.91 -13.97 -15.93
CA LEU A 281 13.30 -15.30 -15.79
C LEU A 281 13.19 -15.77 -14.35
N SER A 282 14.12 -15.37 -13.48
CA SER A 282 14.08 -15.72 -12.06
C SER A 282 13.05 -14.91 -11.26
N SER A 283 12.64 -13.73 -11.77
CA SER A 283 11.62 -12.89 -11.14
C SER A 283 10.20 -13.48 -11.18
N ASP A 284 9.91 -14.36 -12.14
CA ASP A 284 8.56 -14.93 -12.31
C ASP A 284 8.42 -16.38 -11.86
N ILE A 285 9.52 -17.07 -11.55
CA ILE A 285 9.47 -18.45 -11.08
C ILE A 285 9.25 -18.47 -9.57
N ARG A 286 7.98 -18.33 -9.24
CA ARG A 286 7.43 -18.43 -7.90
C ARG A 286 7.68 -19.84 -7.38
N SER A 287 8.15 -19.97 -6.14
CA SER A 287 7.79 -21.16 -5.36
C SER A 287 6.26 -21.15 -5.21
N SER A 288 5.60 -22.24 -5.57
CA SER A 288 4.15 -22.39 -5.40
C SER A 288 3.77 -22.03 -3.96
N GLY A 289 2.99 -20.96 -3.78
CA GLY A 289 2.55 -20.47 -2.46
C GLY A 289 3.31 -19.28 -1.88
N SER A 290 4.35 -18.75 -2.55
CA SER A 290 5.04 -17.53 -2.11
C SER A 290 4.41 -16.26 -2.68
N SER A 291 4.27 -15.25 -1.82
CA SER A 291 3.72 -13.94 -2.18
C SER A 291 4.68 -13.19 -3.11
N TRP A 292 4.19 -12.73 -4.27
CA TRP A 292 4.96 -11.86 -5.17
C TRP A 292 5.21 -10.52 -4.49
N TYR A 293 4.17 -9.93 -3.89
CA TYR A 293 4.30 -8.65 -3.19
C TYR A 293 5.38 -8.71 -2.11
N ALA A 294 5.40 -9.77 -1.28
CA ALA A 294 6.40 -9.93 -0.22
C ALA A 294 7.82 -10.22 -0.75
N SER A 295 7.95 -10.69 -1.99
CA SER A 295 9.26 -10.96 -2.61
C SER A 295 9.94 -9.71 -3.19
N LEU A 296 9.18 -8.62 -3.39
CA LEU A 296 9.71 -7.36 -3.90
C LEU A 296 10.77 -6.79 -2.95
N GLY A 297 11.84 -6.22 -3.52
CA GLY A 297 12.98 -5.69 -2.76
C GLY A 297 13.97 -6.74 -2.22
N GLY A 298 13.68 -8.03 -2.36
CA GLY A 298 14.60 -9.11 -2.02
C GLY A 298 15.10 -9.03 -0.58
N ARG A 299 16.42 -9.14 -0.39
CA ARG A 299 17.06 -9.08 0.94
C ARG A 299 17.14 -7.68 1.54
N GLU A 300 16.96 -6.64 0.73
CA GLU A 300 17.06 -5.25 1.20
C GLU A 300 15.77 -4.76 1.87
N ARG A 301 14.63 -5.38 1.57
CA ARG A 301 13.34 -5.00 2.15
C ARG A 301 13.06 -5.82 3.40
N THR A 302 13.47 -5.29 4.54
CA THR A 302 13.34 -5.95 5.85
C THR A 302 12.08 -5.54 6.62
N ASP A 303 11.45 -4.44 6.25
CA ASP A 303 10.44 -3.78 7.09
C ASP A 303 9.00 -4.23 6.78
N PHE A 304 8.83 -5.14 5.82
CA PHE A 304 7.51 -5.71 5.51
C PHE A 304 7.11 -6.75 6.55
N ARG A 305 6.10 -6.43 7.35
CA ARG A 305 5.65 -7.23 8.49
C ARG A 305 4.21 -7.66 8.36
N THR A 306 3.93 -8.94 8.59
CA THR A 306 2.56 -9.46 8.71
C THR A 306 2.02 -9.26 10.13
N ILE A 307 0.75 -8.85 10.26
CA ILE A 307 0.04 -8.78 11.53
C ILE A 307 -0.68 -10.12 11.74
N GLU A 308 -0.11 -10.97 12.59
CA GLU A 308 -0.59 -12.35 12.78
C GLU A 308 -1.94 -12.42 13.50
N THR A 309 -2.15 -11.55 14.50
CA THR A 309 -3.35 -11.56 15.33
C THR A 309 -3.86 -10.14 15.53
N LEU A 310 -5.16 -9.92 15.34
CA LEU A 310 -5.81 -8.65 15.67
C LEU A 310 -6.25 -8.63 17.13
N LEU A 311 -6.11 -7.49 17.78
CA LEU A 311 -6.64 -7.23 19.11
C LEU A 311 -8.15 -6.95 19.03
N GLY A 312 -8.86 -7.17 20.13
CA GLY A 312 -10.22 -6.63 20.29
C GLY A 312 -10.19 -5.10 20.33
N GLY A 313 -11.26 -4.44 19.87
CA GLY A 313 -11.32 -2.98 19.77
C GLY A 313 -10.96 -2.25 21.06
N ASP A 314 -11.52 -2.68 22.20
CA ASP A 314 -11.22 -2.06 23.50
C ASP A 314 -9.76 -2.26 23.92
N ALA A 315 -9.19 -3.45 23.65
CA ALA A 315 -7.79 -3.74 23.94
C ALA A 315 -6.85 -2.88 23.07
N ALA A 316 -7.20 -2.68 21.79
CA ALA A 316 -6.47 -1.81 20.89
C ALA A 316 -6.49 -0.34 21.38
N THR A 317 -7.65 0.16 21.81
CA THR A 317 -7.78 1.51 22.38
C THR A 317 -6.90 1.69 23.61
N VAL A 318 -6.91 0.72 24.54
CA VAL A 318 -6.08 0.77 25.76
C VAL A 318 -4.58 0.82 25.43
N VAL A 319 -4.13 0.06 24.43
CA VAL A 319 -2.72 0.10 24.00
C VAL A 319 -2.36 1.47 23.44
N LEU A 320 -3.20 2.04 22.58
CA LEU A 320 -2.95 3.36 21.98
C LEU A 320 -2.94 4.47 23.04
N GLU A 321 -3.89 4.46 23.98
CA GLU A 321 -3.96 5.41 25.09
C GLU A 321 -2.73 5.30 26.02
N ARG A 322 -2.29 4.07 26.32
CA ARG A 322 -1.09 3.83 27.14
C ARG A 322 0.17 4.45 26.52
N HIS A 323 0.29 4.42 25.20
CA HIS A 323 1.41 5.00 24.46
C HIS A 323 1.19 6.46 24.08
N ASN A 324 0.04 7.05 24.45
CA ASN A 324 -0.36 8.38 24.01
C ASN A 324 -0.28 8.55 22.48
N VAL A 325 -0.64 7.50 21.73
CA VAL A 325 -0.55 7.47 20.28
C VAL A 325 -1.89 7.83 19.66
N GLN A 326 -1.89 8.90 18.88
CA GLN A 326 -2.94 9.19 17.93
C GLN A 326 -2.67 8.44 16.64
N SER A 327 -3.71 7.87 16.06
CA SER A 327 -3.63 7.23 14.76
C SER A 327 -4.79 7.62 13.85
N ALA A 328 -4.60 7.43 12.56
CA ALA A 328 -5.59 7.59 11.50
C ALA A 328 -5.19 6.77 10.27
N VAL A 329 -6.18 6.26 9.55
CA VAL A 329 -6.02 5.61 8.25
C VAL A 329 -6.65 6.42 7.12
N ALA A 330 -6.07 6.36 5.93
CA ALA A 330 -6.60 6.90 4.68
C ALA A 330 -6.59 5.82 3.59
N GLY A 331 -7.62 5.75 2.75
CA GLY A 331 -7.64 4.80 1.63
C GLY A 331 -6.61 5.17 0.57
N LEU A 332 -5.96 4.18 -0.05
CA LEU A 332 -5.09 4.42 -1.20
C LEU A 332 -5.90 4.69 -2.47
N ASP A 333 -5.23 5.31 -3.45
CA ASP A 333 -5.80 5.55 -4.76
C ASP A 333 -6.28 4.26 -5.43
N ARG A 334 -7.46 4.33 -6.04
CA ARG A 334 -8.13 3.15 -6.61
C ARG A 334 -7.33 2.53 -7.74
N ASP A 335 -6.71 3.33 -8.59
CA ASP A 335 -5.99 2.83 -9.76
C ASP A 335 -4.71 2.10 -9.33
N LEU A 336 -4.05 2.59 -8.27
CA LEU A 336 -2.96 1.88 -7.63
C LEU A 336 -3.42 0.51 -7.12
N VAL A 337 -4.50 0.45 -6.32
CA VAL A 337 -5.03 -0.82 -5.80
C VAL A 337 -5.38 -1.79 -6.94
N GLN A 338 -6.01 -1.29 -8.01
CA GLN A 338 -6.39 -2.08 -9.18
C GLN A 338 -5.19 -2.64 -9.95
N ALA A 339 -4.08 -1.92 -10.02
CA ALA A 339 -2.86 -2.41 -10.67
C ALA A 339 -2.34 -3.69 -10.00
N PHE A 340 -2.31 -3.71 -8.65
CA PHE A 340 -1.93 -4.90 -7.88
C PHE A 340 -2.92 -6.05 -8.07
N VAL A 341 -4.22 -5.77 -8.01
CA VAL A 341 -5.25 -6.79 -8.20
C VAL A 341 -5.21 -7.42 -9.58
N THR A 342 -5.07 -6.60 -10.62
CA THR A 342 -4.98 -7.06 -12.02
C THR A 342 -3.77 -7.98 -12.20
N ARG A 343 -2.62 -7.61 -11.63
CA ARG A 343 -1.42 -8.46 -11.65
C ARG A 343 -1.65 -9.79 -10.94
N ASN A 344 -2.29 -9.75 -9.76
CA ASN A 344 -2.59 -10.96 -9.00
C ASN A 344 -3.52 -11.90 -9.79
N GLN A 345 -4.48 -11.36 -10.52
CA GLN A 345 -5.36 -12.13 -11.41
C GLN A 345 -4.59 -12.79 -12.56
N GLN A 346 -3.76 -12.02 -13.28
CA GLN A 346 -2.94 -12.54 -14.39
C GLN A 346 -2.05 -13.71 -13.96
N ALA A 347 -1.49 -13.61 -12.75
CA ALA A 347 -0.65 -14.65 -12.23
C ALA A 347 -1.41 -15.90 -11.77
N SER A 348 -2.64 -15.73 -11.28
CA SER A 348 -3.49 -16.87 -10.94
C SER A 348 -3.94 -17.65 -12.19
N SER A 349 -4.16 -16.96 -13.32
CA SER A 349 -4.49 -17.62 -14.59
C SER A 349 -3.32 -18.43 -15.16
N SER A 350 -2.08 -17.92 -15.08
CA SER A 350 -0.89 -18.62 -15.58
C SER A 350 -0.51 -19.87 -14.77
N SER A 351 -1.03 -20.03 -13.55
CA SER A 351 -0.81 -21.23 -12.72
C SER A 351 -1.85 -22.34 -12.94
N SER A 352 -2.87 -22.08 -13.76
CA SER A 352 -4.02 -22.98 -14.00
C SER A 352 -4.11 -23.53 -15.43
N SER A 353 -3.23 -23.06 -16.30
CA SER A 353 -2.91 -23.59 -17.63
C SER A 353 -1.67 -24.45 -17.52
#